data_AF-A0A0A1H241-F1
#
_entry.id   AF-A0A0A1H241-F1
#
_cell.length_a   1.000
_cell.length_b   1.000
_cell.length_c   1.000
_cell.angle_alpha   90.00
_cell.angle_beta   90.00
_cell.angle_gamma   90.00
#
_symmetry.space_group_name_H-M   'P 1'
#
loop_
_entity.id
_entity.type
_entity.pdbx_description
1 polymer ?
#
loop_
_entity_poly.entity_id
_entity_poly.type
_entity_poly.pdbx_seq_one_letter_code
_entity_poly.pdbx_strand_id
1 'polypeptide(L)'
;MFSVDVIDVQPMAERKLKLRFSDQQVGIVDVDSIVGEYSGVFSPLLDPGFFQQVRVNDDLGTIMWPNGADLCPDVLYAHATGRTRELLAFSEP
;
A
#
# COMPACT_ATOMS: atom_id res chain seq x y z
N MET A 1 -13.82 -5.72 4.82
CA MET A 1 -12.87 -4.82 5.48
C MET A 1 -12.13 -5.59 6.55
N PHE A 2 -10.83 -5.76 6.40
CA PHE A 2 -9.92 -6.27 7.41
C PHE A 2 -9.73 -5.15 8.45
N SER A 3 -10.01 -5.43 9.72
CA SER A 3 -9.80 -4.47 10.80
C SER A 3 -8.32 -4.43 11.20
N VAL A 4 -7.44 -4.10 10.25
CA VAL A 4 -5.97 -4.11 10.41
C VAL A 4 -5.36 -2.81 9.93
N ASP A 5 -4.41 -2.31 10.70
CA ASP A 5 -3.68 -1.08 10.42
C ASP A 5 -2.25 -1.43 9.99
N VAL A 6 -1.67 -0.62 9.11
CA VAL A 6 -0.23 -0.69 8.83
C VAL A 6 0.51 0.01 9.97
N ILE A 7 1.42 -0.70 10.63
CA ILE A 7 2.20 -0.17 11.76
C ILE A 7 3.68 0.04 11.42
N ASP A 8 4.15 -0.51 10.30
CA ASP A 8 5.52 -0.31 9.81
C ASP A 8 5.56 -0.44 8.29
N VAL A 9 6.37 0.40 7.65
CA VAL A 9 6.64 0.35 6.21
C VAL A 9 8.13 0.48 5.95
N GLN A 10 8.65 -0.41 5.12
CA GLN A 10 10.00 -0.33 4.61
C GLN A 10 9.97 -0.38 3.07
N PRO A 11 10.34 0.71 2.38
CA PRO A 11 10.45 0.71 0.93
C PRO A 11 11.62 -0.17 0.48
N MET A 12 11.42 -0.89 -0.63
CA MET A 12 12.39 -1.77 -1.25
C MET A 12 12.60 -1.38 -2.72
N ALA A 13 13.53 -2.06 -3.40
CA ALA A 13 13.73 -1.90 -4.83
C ALA A 13 12.46 -2.29 -5.62
N GLU A 14 12.40 -1.86 -6.89
CA GLU A 14 11.31 -2.23 -7.82
C GLU A 14 9.90 -1.83 -7.34
N ARG A 15 9.78 -0.73 -6.59
CA ARG A 15 8.50 -0.25 -6.03
C ARG A 15 7.79 -1.29 -5.15
N LYS A 16 8.55 -2.12 -4.44
CA LYS A 16 8.03 -3.04 -3.44
C LYS A 16 8.06 -2.40 -2.06
N LEU A 17 7.09 -2.75 -1.23
CA LEU A 17 6.99 -2.33 0.16
C LEU A 17 6.93 -3.55 1.06
N LYS A 18 7.78 -3.60 2.07
CA LYS A 18 7.61 -4.54 3.18
C LYS A 18 6.75 -3.85 4.24
N LEU A 19 5.62 -4.45 4.55
CA LEU A 19 4.63 -3.90 5.48
C LEU A 19 4.50 -4.82 6.69
N ARG A 20 4.33 -4.22 7.87
CA ARG A 20 3.86 -4.91 9.07
C ARG A 20 2.50 -4.35 9.47
N PHE A 21 1.60 -5.24 9.83
CA PHE A 21 0.25 -4.91 10.25
C PHE A 21 0.08 -5.07 11.77
N SER A 22 -0.95 -4.46 12.34
CA SER A 22 -1.28 -4.51 13.77
C SER A 22 -1.50 -5.94 14.31
N ASP A 23 -1.92 -6.87 13.45
CA ASP A 23 -2.03 -8.31 13.73
C ASP A 23 -0.68 -9.07 13.70
N GLN A 24 0.44 -8.33 13.70
CA GLN A 24 1.82 -8.85 13.61
C GLN A 24 2.19 -9.55 12.29
N GLN A 25 1.26 -9.66 11.34
CA GLN A 25 1.57 -10.17 10.01
C GLN A 25 2.48 -9.20 9.26
N VAL A 26 3.39 -9.79 8.48
CA VAL A 26 4.37 -9.08 7.65
C VAL A 26 4.30 -9.66 6.25
N GLY A 27 4.30 -8.79 5.24
CA GLY A 27 4.36 -9.22 3.85
C GLY A 27 5.03 -8.20 2.95
N ILE A 28 5.38 -8.65 1.75
CA ILE A 28 5.94 -7.79 0.70
C ILE A 28 4.85 -7.56 -0.31
N VAL A 29 4.58 -6.28 -0.58
CA VAL A 29 3.59 -5.83 -1.53
C VAL A 29 4.31 -5.20 -2.72
N ASP A 30 3.97 -5.67 -3.91
CA ASP A 30 4.38 -5.05 -5.16
C ASP A 30 3.37 -3.95 -5.52
N VAL A 31 3.81 -2.69 -5.52
CA VAL A 31 2.91 -1.56 -5.78
C VAL A 31 2.47 -1.51 -7.24
N ASP A 32 3.29 -2.02 -8.17
CA ASP A 32 2.95 -2.15 -9.59
C ASP A 32 1.73 -3.05 -9.81
N SER A 33 1.61 -4.11 -9.00
CA SER A 33 0.46 -5.02 -9.00
C SER A 33 -0.83 -4.40 -8.44
N ILE A 34 -0.76 -3.23 -7.79
CA ILE A 34 -1.91 -2.51 -7.23
C ILE A 34 -2.24 -1.29 -8.08
N VAL A 35 -1.23 -0.49 -8.41
CA VAL A 35 -1.35 0.73 -9.20
C VAL A 35 -1.18 0.34 -10.68
N GLY A 36 -2.30 0.03 -11.33
CA GLY A 36 -2.29 -0.36 -12.74
C GLY A 36 -1.79 0.73 -13.69
N GLU A 37 -2.05 2.01 -13.38
CA GLU A 37 -1.53 3.16 -14.14
C GLU A 37 -1.07 4.27 -13.20
N TYR A 38 0.17 4.73 -13.39
CA TYR A 38 0.78 5.81 -12.60
C TYR A 38 0.46 7.19 -13.18
N SER A 39 -0.76 7.63 -12.96
CA SER A 39 -1.28 8.94 -13.39
C SER A 39 -1.70 9.81 -12.20
N GLY A 40 -1.76 11.13 -12.40
CA GLY A 40 -2.19 12.08 -11.36
C GLY A 40 -1.34 12.01 -10.08
N VAL A 41 -1.99 11.80 -8.93
CA VAL A 41 -1.31 11.72 -7.62
C VAL A 41 -0.34 10.54 -7.52
N PHE A 42 -0.49 9.50 -8.34
CA PHE A 42 0.44 8.36 -8.36
C PHE A 42 1.64 8.58 -9.28
N SER A 43 1.62 9.55 -10.19
CA SER A 43 2.71 9.79 -11.15
C SER A 43 4.11 9.95 -10.51
N PRO A 44 4.26 10.66 -9.37
CA PRO A 44 5.56 10.80 -8.71
C PRO A 44 6.15 9.49 -8.16
N LEU A 45 5.35 8.44 -7.97
CA LEU A 45 5.83 7.16 -7.43
C LEU A 45 6.70 6.37 -8.42
N LEU A 46 6.73 6.78 -9.69
CA LEU A 46 7.70 6.28 -10.67
C LEU A 46 9.13 6.70 -10.34
N ASP A 47 9.31 7.83 -9.64
CA ASP A 47 10.62 8.26 -9.16
C ASP A 47 11.00 7.46 -7.89
N PRO A 48 12.12 6.72 -7.90
CA PRO A 48 12.52 5.91 -6.75
C PRO A 48 12.87 6.75 -5.52
N GLY A 49 13.31 8.00 -5.68
CA GLY A 49 13.57 8.91 -4.57
C GLY A 49 12.29 9.38 -3.89
N PHE A 50 11.24 9.63 -4.67
CA PHE A 50 9.91 9.96 -4.17
C PHE A 50 9.24 8.74 -3.53
N PHE A 51 9.32 7.57 -4.18
CA PHE A 51 8.74 6.34 -3.68
C PHE A 51 9.26 5.96 -2.27
N GLN A 52 10.55 6.18 -2.02
CA GLN A 52 11.17 5.93 -0.71
C GLN A 52 10.68 6.84 0.42
N GLN A 53 9.97 7.92 0.11
CA GLN A 53 9.40 8.83 1.12
C GLN A 53 8.06 8.33 1.69
N VAL A 54 7.66 7.09 1.36
CA VAL A 54 6.50 6.44 1.97
C VAL A 54 6.62 6.43 3.50
N ARG A 55 5.51 6.68 4.19
CA ARG A 55 5.43 6.66 5.65
C ARG A 55 4.09 6.09 6.09
N VAL A 56 4.06 5.51 7.29
CA VAL A 56 2.81 5.18 7.98
C VAL A 56 2.11 6.47 8.37
N ASN A 57 0.81 6.54 8.12
CA ASN A 57 -0.11 7.50 8.64
C ASN A 57 -0.95 6.84 9.72
N ASP A 58 -0.57 7.08 10.98
CA ASP A 58 -1.19 6.50 12.18
C ASP A 58 -2.67 6.90 12.34
N ASP A 59 -3.05 8.09 11.87
CA ASP A 59 -4.44 8.59 11.93
C ASP A 59 -5.38 7.80 11.01
N LEU A 60 -4.87 7.40 9.83
CA LEU A 60 -5.63 6.64 8.83
C LEU A 60 -5.37 5.14 8.88
N GLY A 61 -4.44 4.67 9.72
CA GLY A 61 -4.05 3.26 9.81
C GLY A 61 -3.42 2.70 8.53
N THR A 62 -2.82 3.55 7.68
CA THR A 62 -2.30 3.13 6.36
C THR A 62 -0.99 3.79 5.98
N ILE A 63 -0.44 3.49 4.81
CA ILE A 63 0.72 4.19 4.23
C ILE A 63 0.28 5.35 3.36
N MET A 64 1.13 6.37 3.27
CA MET A 64 0.91 7.50 2.39
C MET A 64 2.28 8.06 1.92
N TRP A 65 2.28 8.81 0.81
CA TRP A 65 3.39 9.62 0.31
C TRP A 65 3.22 11.14 0.56
N PRO A 66 4.29 11.96 0.47
CA PRO A 66 4.25 13.40 0.76
C PRO A 66 3.21 14.20 -0.04
N ASN A 67 2.84 13.73 -1.22
CA ASN A 67 1.82 14.36 -2.07
C ASN A 67 0.38 13.96 -1.72
N GLY A 68 0.18 13.16 -0.67
CA GLY A 68 -1.14 12.69 -0.23
C GLY A 68 -1.61 11.41 -0.92
N ALA A 69 -0.83 10.80 -1.82
CA ALA A 69 -1.16 9.47 -2.32
C ALA A 69 -1.16 8.46 -1.16
N ASP A 70 -2.19 7.65 -1.06
CA ASP A 70 -2.30 6.55 -0.10
C ASP A 70 -2.77 5.27 -0.81
N LEU A 71 -2.62 4.14 -0.13
CA LEU A 71 -3.14 2.86 -0.58
C LEU A 71 -3.99 2.26 0.55
N CYS A 72 -5.17 1.74 0.25
CA CYS A 72 -6.05 1.17 1.29
C CYS A 72 -5.35 0.01 2.05
N PRO A 73 -5.40 0.00 3.40
CA PRO A 73 -4.74 -1.02 4.21
C PRO A 73 -5.28 -2.42 3.94
N ASP A 74 -6.56 -2.55 3.61
CA ASP A 74 -7.20 -3.78 3.13
C ASP A 74 -6.51 -4.39 1.90
N VAL A 75 -6.26 -3.55 0.88
CA VAL A 75 -5.63 -3.97 -0.38
C VAL A 75 -4.20 -4.40 -0.09
N LEU A 76 -3.48 -3.60 0.69
CA LEU A 76 -2.13 -3.92 1.12
C LEU A 76 -2.08 -5.25 1.88
N TYR A 77 -3.00 -5.49 2.80
CA TYR A 77 -3.07 -6.72 3.59
C TYR A 77 -3.39 -7.94 2.73
N ALA A 78 -4.34 -7.82 1.80
CA ALA A 78 -4.69 -8.89 0.87
C ALA A 78 -3.49 -9.30 0.01
N HIS A 79 -2.77 -8.33 -0.57
CA HIS A 79 -1.56 -8.59 -1.36
C HIS A 79 -0.41 -9.13 -0.48
N ALA A 80 -0.22 -8.60 0.72
CA ALA A 80 0.84 -9.00 1.65
C ALA A 80 0.67 -10.44 2.15
N THR A 81 -0.58 -10.87 2.38
CA THR A 81 -0.89 -12.19 2.97
C THR A 81 -1.38 -13.21 1.93
N GLY A 82 -1.53 -12.82 0.66
CA GLY A 82 -2.15 -13.63 -0.37
C GLY A 82 -3.64 -13.93 -0.12
N ARG A 83 -4.26 -13.22 0.81
CA ARG A 83 -5.69 -13.37 1.14
C ARG A 83 -6.52 -12.50 0.20
N THR A 84 -6.68 -12.97 -1.02
CA THR A 84 -7.61 -12.37 -1.99
C THR A 84 -9.04 -12.71 -1.59
N ARG A 85 -9.59 -12.06 -0.57
CA ARG A 85 -11.00 -12.19 -0.22
C ARG A 85 -11.75 -10.95 -0.69
N GLU A 86 -12.34 -11.06 -1.87
CA GLU A 86 -13.44 -10.22 -2.37
C GLU A 86 -13.25 -8.69 -2.40
N LEU A 87 -12.02 -8.16 -2.43
CA LEU A 87 -11.81 -6.71 -2.61
C LEU A 87 -12.15 -6.22 -4.04
N LEU A 88 -12.39 -7.13 -4.98
CA LEU A 88 -12.87 -6.82 -6.33
C LEU A 88 -14.36 -6.44 -6.39
N ALA A 89 -15.10 -6.47 -5.27
CA ALA A 89 -16.51 -6.10 -5.24
C ALA A 89 -16.79 -4.59 -5.24
N PHE A 90 -15.76 -3.73 -5.15
CA PHE A 90 -15.93 -2.27 -5.14
C PHE A 90 -15.52 -1.56 -6.44
N SER A 91 -15.29 -2.31 -7.54
CA SER A 91 -15.46 -1.74 -8.88
C SER A 91 -16.94 -1.79 -9.23
N GLU A 92 -17.73 -0.90 -8.64
CA GLU A 92 -19.04 -0.56 -9.20
C GLU A 92 -18.83 0.41 -10.39
N PRO A 93 -19.75 0.37 -11.40
CA PRO A 93 -19.50 0.79 -12.78
C PRO A 93 -19.34 2.29 -13.03
#